data_AF-A0A534Q1R9-F1
#
_entry.id   AF-A0A534Q1R9-F1
#
_cell.length_a   1.000
_cell.length_b   1.000
_cell.length_c   1.000
_cell.angle_alpha   90.00
_cell.angle_beta   90.00
_cell.angle_gamma   90.00
#
_symmetry.space_group_name_H-M   'P 1'
#
loop_
_entity.id
_entity.type
_entity.pdbx_description
1 polymer ?
#
loop_
_entity_poly.entity_id
_entity_poly.type
_entity_poly.pdbx_seq_one_letter_code
_entity_poly.pdbx_strand_id
1 'polypeptide(L)'
;MGDRGVRGDVGGARPPALRSRDRLLSMRARCATLFVAALAFAASTHAAEPAAWSERELRLLASLRLDHTPPPSPSNRVADDPRAAGLGRRIFSDSGFSGSGARSCATCHQPERHYTDGLARSVPPAGRNAPTVVGGAYGSWFTWDGRRDSLWAQALVPFEASNEIGGSRTGVVRRIARDARYRADYEAIFGPLPAELADPKKLPAHAGPLGDDAARDAWQRLPQPQRDRIDRAFSNVGKALEAFERTLLPADSHFDLYVDALRAGHADRAAQLLDAREVAGLRLFIDPAHTQCLQCHNGPQFTNGGFHNLGTGTFEGAALDFGRALGIQGVLLDVFNCAGPYS
;
A
#
# COMPACT_ATOMS: atom_id res chain seq x y z
N MET A 1 53.44 -53.40 -47.15
CA MET A 1 53.79 -53.06 -45.75
C MET A 1 53.20 -54.16 -44.88
N GLY A 2 53.96 -55.18 -44.47
CA GLY A 2 54.93 -55.11 -43.37
C GLY A 2 54.14 -55.09 -42.05
N ASP A 3 54.25 -56.01 -41.09
CA ASP A 3 55.30 -56.97 -40.80
C ASP A 3 54.74 -58.07 -39.86
N ARG A 4 55.50 -59.16 -39.76
CA ARG A 4 55.30 -60.43 -39.06
C ARG A 4 55.33 -60.29 -37.53
N GLY A 5 54.79 -61.29 -36.80
CA GLY A 5 55.09 -61.36 -35.36
C GLY A 5 54.44 -62.46 -34.51
N VAL A 6 54.72 -63.73 -34.81
CA VAL A 6 55.01 -64.83 -33.85
C VAL A 6 53.92 -65.39 -32.91
N ARG A 7 53.96 -66.73 -32.81
CA ARG A 7 53.10 -67.71 -32.11
C ARG A 7 53.31 -67.75 -30.59
N GLY A 8 52.33 -68.31 -29.87
CA GLY A 8 52.49 -68.83 -28.50
C GLY A 8 51.27 -69.61 -28.02
N ASP A 9 51.37 -70.94 -28.04
CA ASP A 9 50.48 -71.94 -27.44
C ASP A 9 50.82 -72.10 -25.94
N VAL A 10 49.84 -72.14 -25.01
CA VAL A 10 49.75 -73.16 -23.93
C VAL A 10 48.44 -73.06 -23.10
N GLY A 11 47.74 -74.19 -22.96
CA GLY A 11 47.36 -74.78 -21.67
C GLY A 11 46.32 -74.09 -20.77
N GLY A 12 45.06 -74.50 -20.88
CA GLY A 12 44.01 -74.20 -19.90
C GLY A 12 44.12 -75.07 -18.63
N ALA A 13 44.26 -74.42 -17.47
CA ALA A 13 44.09 -75.04 -16.15
C ALA A 13 42.70 -74.68 -15.57
N ARG A 14 41.97 -75.68 -15.07
CA ARG A 14 40.68 -75.52 -14.37
C ARG A 14 40.89 -74.87 -12.99
N PRO A 15 40.12 -73.83 -12.61
CA PRO A 15 40.09 -73.34 -11.24
C PRO A 15 39.16 -74.20 -10.35
N PRO A 16 39.41 -74.26 -9.03
CA PRO A 16 38.69 -75.13 -8.10
C PRO A 16 37.34 -74.55 -7.67
N ALA A 17 36.43 -75.45 -7.28
CA ALA A 17 35.09 -75.13 -6.80
C ALA A 17 35.13 -74.34 -5.47
N LEU A 18 34.52 -73.15 -5.47
CA LEU A 18 34.32 -72.34 -4.27
C LEU A 18 33.03 -72.76 -3.54
N ARG A 19 33.17 -73.09 -2.26
CA ARG A 19 32.13 -73.57 -1.34
C ARG A 19 31.09 -72.47 -1.04
N SER A 20 29.82 -72.85 -1.10
CA SER A 20 28.63 -71.97 -1.12
C SER A 20 28.05 -71.56 0.25
N ARG A 21 28.73 -71.82 1.37
CA ARG A 21 28.14 -71.64 2.72
C ARG A 21 28.41 -70.26 3.37
N ASP A 22 29.48 -69.57 3.02
CA ASP A 22 29.85 -68.29 3.68
C ASP A 22 29.08 -67.06 3.13
N ARG A 23 28.43 -67.18 1.97
CA ARG A 23 27.65 -66.07 1.38
C ARG A 23 26.27 -65.86 2.03
N LEU A 24 25.69 -66.88 2.66
CA LEU A 24 24.33 -66.80 3.22
C LEU A 24 24.28 -66.10 4.58
N LEU A 25 25.32 -66.23 5.42
CA LEU A 25 25.39 -65.56 6.72
C LEU A 25 25.68 -64.05 6.60
N SER A 26 26.53 -63.63 5.64
CA SER A 26 26.79 -62.20 5.41
C SER A 26 25.61 -61.46 4.77
N MET A 27 24.76 -62.16 4.00
CA MET A 27 23.59 -61.58 3.34
C MET A 27 22.44 -61.32 4.33
N ARG A 28 22.27 -62.19 5.34
CA ARG A 28 21.27 -62.00 6.42
C ARG A 28 21.66 -60.86 7.38
N ALA A 29 22.94 -60.75 7.72
CA ALA A 29 23.43 -59.65 8.57
C ALA A 29 23.33 -58.27 7.88
N ARG A 30 23.57 -58.21 6.56
CA ARG A 30 23.43 -56.99 5.74
C ARG A 30 21.97 -56.59 5.50
N CYS A 31 21.05 -57.54 5.36
CA CYS A 31 19.62 -57.24 5.26
C CYS A 31 19.06 -56.70 6.59
N ALA A 32 19.48 -57.24 7.74
CA ALA A 32 19.05 -56.75 9.05
C ALA A 32 19.56 -55.33 9.35
N THR A 33 20.80 -54.99 8.97
CA THR A 33 21.34 -53.62 9.12
C THR A 33 20.69 -52.63 8.16
N LEU A 34 20.37 -53.04 6.91
CA LEU A 34 19.62 -52.20 5.98
C LEU A 34 18.18 -51.96 6.43
N PHE A 35 17.53 -52.93 7.10
CA PHE A 35 16.17 -52.78 7.61
C PHE A 35 16.11 -51.87 8.84
N VAL A 36 17.09 -51.96 9.75
CA VAL A 36 17.21 -51.05 10.91
C VAL A 36 17.57 -49.63 10.46
N ALA A 37 18.45 -49.48 9.47
CA ALA A 37 18.74 -48.17 8.87
C ALA A 37 17.52 -47.56 8.14
N ALA A 38 16.72 -48.38 7.45
CA ALA A 38 15.49 -47.93 6.81
C ALA A 38 14.40 -47.54 7.83
N LEU A 39 14.29 -48.25 8.96
CA LEU A 39 13.38 -47.90 10.05
C LEU A 39 13.85 -46.63 10.81
N ALA A 40 15.16 -46.45 10.99
CA ALA A 40 15.72 -45.22 11.57
C ALA A 40 15.59 -44.00 10.62
N PHE A 41 15.68 -44.21 9.31
CA PHE A 41 15.46 -43.17 8.31
C PHE A 41 13.98 -42.80 8.18
N ALA A 42 13.07 -43.79 8.23
CA ALA A 42 11.63 -43.56 8.25
C ALA A 42 11.13 -42.88 9.55
N ALA A 43 11.83 -43.09 10.68
CA ALA A 43 11.55 -42.38 11.93
C ALA A 43 12.03 -40.90 11.90
N SER A 44 12.88 -40.52 10.94
CA SER A 44 13.50 -39.19 10.87
C SER A 44 12.84 -38.24 9.86
N THR A 45 11.77 -38.66 9.18
CA THR A 45 11.01 -37.80 8.23
C THR A 45 9.70 -37.29 8.79
N HIS A 46 9.50 -37.30 10.10
CA HIS A 46 8.54 -36.38 10.70
C HIS A 46 9.12 -34.99 10.54
N ALA A 47 8.71 -34.28 9.48
CA ALA A 47 8.84 -32.84 9.44
C ALA A 47 8.35 -32.33 10.79
N ALA A 48 9.25 -31.71 11.56
CA ALA A 48 8.90 -31.22 12.89
C ALA A 48 7.63 -30.38 12.75
N GLU A 49 6.56 -30.80 13.43
CA GLU A 49 5.35 -30.00 13.58
C GLU A 49 5.80 -28.56 13.90
N PRO A 50 5.37 -27.56 13.12
CA PRO A 50 5.81 -26.20 13.35
C PRO A 50 5.47 -25.82 14.79
N ALA A 51 6.51 -25.63 15.62
CA ALA A 51 6.36 -25.46 17.06
C ALA A 51 5.28 -24.42 17.37
N ALA A 52 4.30 -24.73 18.22
CA ALA A 52 3.20 -23.81 18.53
C ALA A 52 3.71 -22.39 18.88
N TRP A 53 2.96 -21.36 18.50
CA TRP A 53 3.31 -19.98 18.82
C TRP A 53 3.42 -19.81 20.35
N SER A 54 4.51 -19.19 20.78
CA SER A 54 4.65 -18.75 22.16
C SER A 54 3.64 -17.65 22.50
N GLU A 55 3.35 -17.45 23.78
CA GLU A 55 2.46 -16.35 24.18
C GLU A 55 2.96 -14.97 23.73
N ARG A 56 4.28 -14.78 23.66
CA ARG A 56 4.87 -13.53 23.19
C ARG A 56 4.54 -13.31 21.71
N GLU A 57 4.69 -14.35 20.89
CA GLU A 57 4.36 -14.29 19.47
C GLU A 57 2.85 -14.09 19.27
N LEU A 58 2.00 -14.78 20.04
CA LEU A 58 0.55 -14.56 19.98
C LEU A 58 0.16 -13.10 20.29
N ARG A 59 0.77 -12.48 21.30
CA ARG A 59 0.55 -11.04 21.60
C ARG A 59 1.05 -10.14 20.48
N LEU A 60 2.19 -10.47 19.87
CA LEU A 60 2.73 -9.71 18.73
C LEU A 60 1.82 -9.82 17.51
N LEU A 61 1.38 -11.03 17.14
CA LEU A 61 0.43 -11.26 16.07
C LEU A 61 -0.89 -10.51 16.31
N ALA A 62 -1.40 -10.52 17.55
CA ALA A 62 -2.57 -9.75 17.93
C ALA A 62 -2.39 -8.24 17.71
N SER A 63 -1.18 -7.70 17.91
CA SER A 63 -0.90 -6.27 17.67
C SER A 63 -0.82 -5.87 16.20
N LEU A 64 -0.70 -6.85 15.30
CA LEU A 64 -0.67 -6.66 13.85
C LEU A 64 -2.06 -6.76 13.20
N ARG A 65 -3.08 -7.16 13.96
CA ARG A 65 -4.46 -7.29 13.47
C ARG A 65 -5.16 -5.92 13.48
N LEU A 66 -5.71 -5.51 12.34
CA LEU A 66 -6.35 -4.20 12.15
C LEU A 66 -7.76 -4.11 12.73
N ASP A 67 -7.99 -3.13 13.62
CA ASP A 67 -9.34 -2.67 13.98
C ASP A 67 -9.96 -1.90 12.80
N HIS A 68 -11.21 -2.19 12.49
CA HIS A 68 -11.98 -1.56 11.41
C HIS A 68 -12.49 -0.16 11.77
N THR A 69 -12.21 0.31 12.98
CA THR A 69 -12.57 1.67 13.39
C THR A 69 -11.43 2.64 13.08
N PRO A 70 -11.54 3.49 12.03
CA PRO A 70 -10.51 4.49 11.76
C PRO A 70 -10.45 5.52 12.89
N PRO A 71 -9.26 6.13 13.12
CA PRO A 71 -9.13 7.22 14.09
C PRO A 71 -10.02 8.42 13.70
N PRO A 72 -10.37 9.28 14.66
CA PRO A 72 -11.12 10.50 14.38
C PRO A 72 -10.31 11.44 13.47
N SER A 73 -11.01 12.26 12.69
CA SER A 73 -10.40 13.34 11.89
C SER A 73 -10.65 14.70 12.55
N PRO A 74 -9.72 15.20 13.39
CA PRO A 74 -9.98 16.37 14.23
C PRO A 74 -10.12 17.70 13.45
N SER A 75 -9.54 17.78 12.24
CA SER A 75 -9.59 18.94 11.35
C SER A 75 -10.71 18.87 10.30
N ASN A 76 -11.60 17.87 10.41
CA ASN A 76 -12.72 17.72 9.49
C ASN A 76 -14.01 17.33 10.21
N ARG A 77 -14.83 18.34 10.51
CA ARG A 77 -16.15 18.16 11.16
C ARG A 77 -17.16 17.31 10.37
N VAL A 78 -16.93 17.06 9.08
CA VAL A 78 -17.83 16.28 8.20
C VAL A 78 -17.23 14.94 7.79
N ALA A 79 -16.12 14.52 8.40
CA ALA A 79 -15.38 13.32 8.03
C ALA A 79 -16.21 12.03 8.06
N ASP A 80 -17.23 11.97 8.93
CA ASP A 80 -18.12 10.81 9.05
C ASP A 80 -19.57 11.15 8.63
N ASP A 81 -19.80 12.28 7.95
CA ASP A 81 -21.13 12.65 7.43
C ASP A 81 -21.42 11.89 6.11
N PRO A 82 -22.46 11.04 6.05
CA PRO A 82 -22.78 10.28 4.84
C PRO A 82 -23.14 11.16 3.63
N ARG A 83 -23.60 12.40 3.85
CA ARG A 83 -23.85 13.38 2.78
C ARG A 83 -22.54 13.87 2.19
N ALA A 84 -21.56 14.15 3.04
CA ALA A 84 -20.21 14.54 2.62
C ALA A 84 -19.52 13.39 1.88
N ALA A 85 -19.60 12.16 2.38
CA ALA A 85 -19.11 10.98 1.69
C ALA A 85 -19.78 10.78 0.31
N GLY A 86 -21.09 11.02 0.23
CA GLY A 86 -21.81 10.98 -1.05
C GLY A 86 -21.34 12.03 -2.05
N LEU A 87 -21.03 13.25 -1.59
CA LEU A 87 -20.45 14.31 -2.40
C LEU A 87 -19.02 13.96 -2.84
N GLY A 88 -18.16 13.54 -1.90
CA GLY A 88 -16.79 13.11 -2.16
C GLY A 88 -16.71 12.00 -3.20
N ARG A 89 -17.57 10.98 -3.11
CA ARG A 89 -17.64 9.89 -4.09
C ARG A 89 -17.92 10.39 -5.50
N ARG A 90 -18.81 11.38 -5.67
CA ARG A 90 -19.09 11.96 -6.98
C ARG A 90 -17.87 12.71 -7.53
N ILE A 91 -17.24 13.53 -6.69
CA ILE A 91 -16.04 14.30 -7.06
C ILE A 91 -14.90 13.35 -7.45
N PHE A 92 -14.70 12.27 -6.69
CA PHE A 92 -13.64 11.28 -6.90
C PHE A 92 -13.64 10.68 -8.32
N SER A 93 -14.82 10.49 -8.91
CA SER A 93 -14.98 9.90 -10.24
C SER A 93 -15.16 10.92 -11.36
N ASP A 94 -15.37 12.20 -11.07
CA ASP A 94 -15.73 13.22 -12.07
C ASP A 94 -14.49 13.88 -12.70
N SER A 95 -14.27 13.60 -13.98
CA SER A 95 -13.16 14.20 -14.74
C SER A 95 -13.36 15.67 -15.08
N GLY A 96 -14.56 16.22 -14.87
CA GLY A 96 -14.88 17.64 -15.07
C GLY A 96 -14.17 18.58 -14.09
N PHE A 97 -13.51 18.04 -13.05
CA PHE A 97 -12.61 18.83 -12.19
C PHE A 97 -11.19 18.96 -12.75
N SER A 98 -10.83 18.21 -13.80
CA SER A 98 -9.51 18.31 -14.44
C SER A 98 -9.48 19.44 -15.45
N GLY A 99 -8.31 20.08 -15.62
CA GLY A 99 -8.14 21.11 -16.65
C GLY A 99 -8.37 20.56 -18.06
N SER A 100 -8.11 19.27 -18.27
CA SER A 100 -8.29 18.55 -19.54
C SER A 100 -9.68 17.95 -19.76
N GLY A 101 -10.53 17.85 -18.73
CA GLY A 101 -11.76 17.06 -18.73
C GLY A 101 -11.57 15.53 -18.79
N ALA A 102 -10.33 15.03 -18.73
CA ALA A 102 -10.00 13.63 -19.05
C ALA A 102 -9.52 12.77 -17.86
N ARG A 103 -9.29 13.35 -16.68
CA ARG A 103 -8.71 12.66 -15.52
C ARG A 103 -9.51 12.89 -14.25
N SER A 104 -9.63 11.90 -13.39
CA SER A 104 -10.20 12.02 -12.04
C SER A 104 -9.37 11.21 -11.06
N CYS A 105 -9.71 11.22 -9.77
CA CYS A 105 -9.04 10.38 -8.76
C CYS A 105 -9.12 8.91 -9.18
N ALA A 106 -10.28 8.48 -9.70
CA ALA A 106 -10.51 7.12 -10.20
C ALA A 106 -9.65 6.71 -11.40
N THR A 107 -9.00 7.63 -12.11
CA THR A 107 -8.04 7.29 -13.17
C THR A 107 -6.82 6.53 -12.60
N CYS A 108 -6.33 6.96 -11.44
CA CYS A 108 -5.15 6.40 -10.79
C CYS A 108 -5.50 5.50 -9.58
N HIS A 109 -6.69 5.66 -9.02
CA HIS A 109 -7.17 4.90 -7.87
C HIS A 109 -8.43 4.08 -8.25
N GLN A 110 -8.20 2.98 -8.96
CA GLN A 110 -9.25 2.18 -9.59
C GLN A 110 -9.87 1.18 -8.59
N PRO A 111 -11.19 1.19 -8.34
CA PRO A 111 -11.83 0.30 -7.36
C PRO A 111 -11.52 -1.19 -7.58
N GLU A 112 -11.49 -1.64 -8.83
CA GLU A 112 -11.20 -3.02 -9.25
C GLU A 112 -9.75 -3.44 -9.00
N ARG A 113 -8.86 -2.49 -8.66
CA ARG A 113 -7.45 -2.71 -8.30
C ARG A 113 -7.17 -2.27 -6.87
N HIS A 114 -8.13 -2.42 -5.97
CA HIS A 114 -8.02 -1.97 -4.58
C HIS A 114 -7.60 -0.50 -4.50
N TYR A 115 -8.18 0.34 -5.35
CA TYR A 115 -7.89 1.77 -5.44
C TYR A 115 -6.42 2.12 -5.71
N THR A 116 -5.75 1.29 -6.52
CA THR A 116 -4.48 1.59 -7.18
C THR A 116 -4.67 1.60 -8.70
N ASP A 117 -3.63 1.84 -9.49
CA ASP A 117 -3.64 1.62 -10.95
C ASP A 117 -2.87 0.36 -11.36
N GLY A 118 -2.21 -0.32 -10.41
CA GLY A 118 -1.39 -1.50 -10.66
C GLY A 118 -0.09 -1.24 -11.43
N LEU A 119 0.37 0.02 -11.51
CA LEU A 119 1.56 0.41 -12.26
C LEU A 119 2.76 0.69 -11.34
N ALA A 120 3.98 0.45 -11.84
CA ALA A 120 5.22 0.76 -11.09
C ALA A 120 5.39 2.27 -10.85
N ARG A 121 4.93 3.09 -11.80
CA ARG A 121 4.70 4.53 -11.65
C ARG A 121 3.31 4.81 -12.18
N SER A 122 2.60 5.75 -11.55
CA SER A 122 1.21 6.00 -11.91
C SER A 122 1.07 6.51 -13.36
N VAL A 123 -0.17 6.50 -13.86
CA VAL A 123 -0.50 6.91 -15.23
C VAL A 123 0.26 8.20 -15.59
N PRO A 124 1.08 8.18 -16.66
CA PRO A 124 1.91 9.31 -17.01
C PRO A 124 1.12 10.62 -17.10
N PRO A 125 1.70 11.77 -16.72
CA PRO A 125 3.12 11.97 -16.40
C PRO A 125 3.45 11.92 -14.89
N ALA A 126 2.65 11.23 -14.07
CA ALA A 126 2.94 11.07 -12.64
C ALA A 126 4.33 10.43 -12.39
N GLY A 127 5.07 10.96 -11.42
CA GLY A 127 6.47 10.58 -11.17
C GLY A 127 6.66 9.40 -10.19
N ARG A 128 5.64 9.08 -9.40
CA ARG A 128 5.66 8.01 -8.37
C ARG A 128 4.51 7.02 -8.59
N ASN A 129 4.61 5.85 -7.96
CA ASN A 129 3.48 4.92 -7.82
C ASN A 129 2.33 5.61 -7.05
N ALA A 130 1.09 5.35 -7.46
CA ALA A 130 -0.10 5.75 -6.72
C ALA A 130 -0.39 4.68 -5.64
N PRO A 131 -0.24 5.00 -4.34
CA PRO A 131 -0.59 4.05 -3.29
C PRO A 131 -2.10 3.82 -3.27
N THR A 132 -2.54 2.74 -2.61
CA THR A 132 -3.97 2.54 -2.38
C THR A 132 -4.54 3.66 -1.49
N VAL A 133 -5.80 4.06 -1.73
CA VAL A 133 -6.55 4.89 -0.77
C VAL A 133 -7.38 4.04 0.21
N VAL A 134 -7.43 2.71 0.03
CA VAL A 134 -8.05 1.81 1.01
C VAL A 134 -7.27 1.87 2.31
N GLY A 135 -7.97 2.11 3.42
CA GLY A 135 -7.36 2.28 4.74
C GLY A 135 -6.62 3.61 4.91
N GLY A 136 -6.73 4.56 3.97
CA GLY A 136 -6.07 5.87 4.08
C GLY A 136 -6.41 6.61 5.38
N ALA A 137 -7.61 6.38 5.92
CA ALA A 137 -8.08 6.98 7.17
C ALA A 137 -7.23 6.64 8.42
N TYR A 138 -6.41 5.59 8.38
CA TYR A 138 -5.53 5.22 9.48
C TYR A 138 -4.15 5.90 9.40
N GLY A 139 -3.85 6.64 8.32
CA GLY A 139 -2.57 7.33 8.14
C GLY A 139 -2.44 8.60 8.98
N SER A 140 -1.23 8.88 9.44
CA SER A 140 -0.89 10.16 10.12
C SER A 140 -0.19 11.17 9.20
N TRP A 141 0.45 10.66 8.14
CA TRP A 141 1.12 11.46 7.12
C TRP A 141 0.75 10.90 5.77
N PHE A 142 0.52 11.80 4.83
CA PHE A 142 0.01 11.48 3.51
C PHE A 142 0.98 11.95 2.44
N THR A 143 0.92 11.29 1.27
CA THR A 143 1.96 11.24 0.22
C THR A 143 3.22 10.48 0.64
N TRP A 144 4.00 10.01 -0.34
CA TRP A 144 5.26 9.29 -0.09
C TRP A 144 6.29 10.08 0.73
N ASP A 145 6.23 11.41 0.69
CA ASP A 145 7.14 12.31 1.43
C ASP A 145 6.50 12.94 2.66
N GLY A 146 5.24 12.59 2.98
CA GLY A 146 4.52 13.08 4.15
C GLY A 146 4.25 14.57 4.14
N ARG A 147 4.17 15.21 2.96
CA ARG A 147 4.00 16.67 2.87
C ARG A 147 2.58 17.14 3.23
N ARG A 148 1.71 16.23 3.63
CA ARG A 148 0.32 16.45 4.04
C ARG A 148 0.08 15.72 5.36
N ASP A 149 -0.60 16.39 6.28
CA ASP A 149 -0.84 15.91 7.66
C ASP A 149 -2.26 15.39 7.88
N SER A 150 -3.09 15.43 6.84
CA SER A 150 -4.47 14.93 6.85
C SER A 150 -4.88 14.39 5.49
N LEU A 151 -5.84 13.46 5.53
CA LEU A 151 -6.39 12.84 4.34
C LEU A 151 -7.07 13.88 3.44
N TRP A 152 -7.84 14.80 4.02
CA TRP A 152 -8.48 15.87 3.24
C TRP A 152 -7.46 16.81 2.57
N ALA A 153 -6.34 17.11 3.22
CA ALA A 153 -5.30 17.97 2.65
C ALA A 153 -4.55 17.28 1.50
N GLN A 154 -4.33 15.97 1.62
CA GLN A 154 -3.77 15.19 0.51
C GLN A 154 -4.71 15.12 -0.69
N ALA A 155 -6.00 14.97 -0.48
CA ALA A 155 -7.00 14.91 -1.54
C ALA A 155 -7.05 16.19 -2.40
N LEU A 156 -6.55 17.32 -1.89
CA LEU A 156 -6.45 18.58 -2.64
C LEU A 156 -5.29 18.61 -3.65
N VAL A 157 -4.22 17.88 -3.39
CA VAL A 157 -2.97 17.95 -4.16
C VAL A 157 -3.18 17.66 -5.65
N PRO A 158 -3.90 16.58 -6.03
CA PRO A 158 -3.97 16.20 -7.44
C PRO A 158 -4.64 17.26 -8.31
N PHE A 159 -5.63 17.99 -7.77
CA PHE A 159 -6.36 19.02 -8.51
C PHE A 159 -5.47 20.11 -9.08
N GLU A 160 -4.31 20.40 -8.47
CA GLU A 160 -3.41 21.48 -8.91
C GLU A 160 -2.04 20.96 -9.38
N ALA A 161 -1.79 19.65 -9.23
CA ALA A 161 -0.59 19.02 -9.75
C ALA A 161 -0.72 18.83 -11.27
N SER A 162 0.12 19.54 -12.04
CA SER A 162 0.10 19.53 -13.51
C SER A 162 0.37 18.15 -14.12
N ASN A 163 0.99 17.26 -13.35
CA ASN A 163 1.26 15.88 -13.75
C ASN A 163 0.20 14.86 -13.29
N GLU A 164 -0.90 15.31 -12.68
CA GLU A 164 -2.00 14.46 -12.19
C GLU A 164 -3.35 14.90 -12.78
N ILE A 165 -4.24 15.55 -12.00
CA ILE A 165 -5.52 16.08 -12.48
C ILE A 165 -5.31 17.43 -13.21
N GLY A 166 -4.34 18.24 -12.79
CA GLY A 166 -3.88 19.42 -13.55
C GLY A 166 -4.97 20.47 -13.81
N GLY A 167 -5.82 20.73 -12.82
CA GLY A 167 -6.79 21.82 -12.80
C GLY A 167 -6.24 23.07 -12.10
N SER A 168 -7.12 23.82 -11.44
CA SER A 168 -6.75 24.96 -10.59
C SER A 168 -7.78 25.15 -9.48
N ARG A 169 -7.41 25.87 -8.43
CA ARG A 169 -8.31 26.17 -7.31
C ARG A 169 -9.64 26.79 -7.73
N THR A 170 -9.57 27.82 -8.57
CA THR A 170 -10.79 28.45 -9.10
C THR A 170 -11.55 27.51 -10.02
N GLY A 171 -10.88 26.67 -10.80
CA GLY A 171 -11.51 25.63 -11.61
C GLY A 171 -12.40 24.71 -10.78
N VAL A 172 -11.90 24.23 -9.63
CA VAL A 172 -12.67 23.38 -8.71
C VAL A 172 -13.90 24.11 -8.15
N VAL A 173 -13.72 25.33 -7.62
CA VAL A 173 -14.83 26.11 -7.06
C VAL A 173 -15.88 26.43 -8.13
N ARG A 174 -15.46 26.74 -9.36
CA ARG A 174 -16.39 26.96 -10.48
C ARG A 174 -17.17 25.71 -10.86
N ARG A 175 -16.54 24.53 -10.84
CA ARG A 175 -17.23 23.26 -11.14
C ARG A 175 -18.36 23.03 -10.14
N ILE A 176 -18.11 23.28 -8.85
CA ILE A 176 -19.14 23.24 -7.80
C ILE A 176 -20.24 24.27 -8.05
N ALA A 177 -19.88 25.53 -8.31
CA ALA A 177 -20.85 26.62 -8.48
C ALA A 177 -21.73 26.48 -9.74
N ARG A 178 -21.19 25.93 -10.84
CA ARG A 178 -21.89 25.79 -12.13
C ARG A 178 -22.91 24.65 -12.15
N ASP A 179 -22.64 23.59 -11.42
CA ASP A 179 -23.47 22.40 -11.43
C ASP A 179 -24.51 22.49 -10.32
N ALA A 180 -25.79 22.49 -10.71
CA ALA A 180 -26.89 22.64 -9.75
C ALA A 180 -26.87 21.55 -8.68
N ARG A 181 -26.44 20.32 -9.02
CA ARG A 181 -26.38 19.23 -8.06
C ARG A 181 -25.21 19.40 -7.11
N TYR A 182 -24.00 19.68 -7.60
CA TYR A 182 -22.86 19.93 -6.71
C TYR A 182 -23.09 21.11 -5.80
N ARG A 183 -23.65 22.20 -6.33
CA ARG A 183 -23.98 23.38 -5.52
C ARG A 183 -24.96 23.02 -4.41
N ALA A 184 -26.06 22.34 -4.73
CA ALA A 184 -27.05 21.95 -3.73
C ALA A 184 -26.47 21.03 -2.64
N ASP A 185 -25.68 20.03 -3.04
CA ASP A 185 -25.04 19.12 -2.08
C ASP A 185 -24.01 19.84 -1.20
N TYR A 186 -23.16 20.67 -1.81
CA TYR A 186 -22.17 21.47 -1.09
C TYR A 186 -22.85 22.38 -0.07
N GLU A 187 -23.88 23.12 -0.48
CA GLU A 187 -24.56 24.08 0.40
C GLU A 187 -25.31 23.42 1.54
N ALA A 188 -25.82 22.19 1.34
CA ALA A 188 -26.46 21.39 2.38
C ALA A 188 -25.49 20.89 3.48
N ILE A 189 -24.19 20.82 3.17
CA ILE A 189 -23.14 20.31 4.09
C ILE A 189 -22.37 21.48 4.72
N PHE A 190 -21.94 22.43 3.89
CA PHE A 190 -20.99 23.48 4.27
C PHE A 190 -21.64 24.86 4.46
N GLY A 191 -22.92 25.01 4.12
CA GLY A 191 -23.61 26.29 4.05
C GLY A 191 -23.47 26.97 2.68
N PRO A 192 -24.18 28.09 2.47
CA PRO A 192 -24.27 28.74 1.16
C PRO A 192 -22.89 29.14 0.63
N LEU A 193 -22.68 28.99 -0.68
CA LEU A 193 -21.49 29.57 -1.31
C LEU A 193 -21.57 31.10 -1.19
N PRO A 194 -20.46 31.78 -0.83
CA PRO A 194 -20.39 33.23 -0.90
C PRO A 194 -20.82 33.73 -2.27
N ALA A 195 -21.55 34.84 -2.34
CA ALA A 195 -22.19 35.34 -3.57
C ALA A 195 -21.20 35.59 -4.72
N GLU A 196 -19.96 35.93 -4.40
CA GLU A 196 -18.85 36.07 -5.34
C GLU A 196 -18.33 34.74 -5.91
N LEU A 197 -18.50 33.63 -5.19
CA LEU A 197 -18.14 32.29 -5.67
C LEU A 197 -19.31 31.62 -6.38
N ALA A 198 -20.54 31.95 -5.97
CA ALA A 198 -21.77 31.42 -6.55
C ALA A 198 -22.02 31.87 -8.00
N ASP A 199 -21.41 32.98 -8.44
CA ASP A 199 -21.37 33.39 -9.85
C ASP A 199 -20.02 33.01 -10.48
N PRO A 200 -19.95 31.93 -11.29
CA PRO A 200 -18.71 31.51 -11.94
C PRO A 200 -18.12 32.56 -12.87
N LYS A 201 -18.89 33.56 -13.33
CA LYS A 201 -18.34 34.63 -14.18
C LYS A 201 -17.44 35.60 -13.40
N LYS A 202 -17.57 35.65 -12.06
CA LYS A 202 -16.76 36.50 -11.18
C LYS A 202 -15.44 35.88 -10.75
N LEU A 203 -15.22 34.61 -11.09
CA LEU A 203 -13.96 33.93 -10.89
C LEU A 203 -13.17 33.90 -12.21
N PRO A 204 -11.83 33.94 -12.18
CA PRO A 204 -11.02 33.51 -13.31
C PRO A 204 -11.35 32.06 -13.69
N ALA A 205 -11.24 31.68 -14.97
CA ALA A 205 -11.50 30.30 -15.39
C ALA A 205 -10.46 29.32 -14.88
N HIS A 206 -9.20 29.77 -14.81
CA HIS A 206 -8.05 28.99 -14.36
C HIS A 206 -7.11 29.90 -13.57
N ALA A 207 -7.01 29.67 -12.27
CA ALA A 207 -6.19 30.42 -11.33
C ALA A 207 -6.01 29.64 -10.03
N GLY A 208 -4.77 29.58 -9.55
CA GLY A 208 -4.35 28.99 -8.28
C GLY A 208 -2.90 29.41 -7.99
N PRO A 209 -2.37 29.14 -6.79
CA PRO A 209 -0.97 29.43 -6.46
C PRO A 209 0.02 28.48 -7.17
N LEU A 210 -0.49 27.38 -7.72
CA LEU A 210 0.24 26.43 -8.55
C LEU A 210 -0.28 26.50 -10.00
N GLY A 211 0.30 25.70 -10.90
CA GLY A 211 -0.03 25.70 -12.34
C GLY A 211 0.95 26.56 -13.16
N ASP A 212 0.56 26.91 -14.38
CA ASP A 212 1.36 27.74 -15.28
C ASP A 212 1.44 29.21 -14.84
N ASP A 213 2.28 30.00 -15.52
CA ASP A 213 2.52 31.41 -15.18
C ASP A 213 1.23 32.24 -15.22
N ALA A 214 0.36 31.98 -16.20
CA ALA A 214 -0.90 32.68 -16.35
C ALA A 214 -1.87 32.39 -15.19
N ALA A 215 -1.93 31.13 -14.73
CA ALA A 215 -2.71 30.71 -13.58
C ALA A 215 -2.27 31.41 -12.30
N ARG A 216 -0.95 31.47 -12.06
CA ARG A 216 -0.34 32.08 -10.88
C ARG A 216 -0.53 33.59 -10.89
N ASP A 217 -0.35 34.25 -12.03
CA ASP A 217 -0.59 35.69 -12.18
C ASP A 217 -2.07 36.04 -11.95
N ALA A 218 -2.99 35.24 -12.49
CA ALA A 218 -4.41 35.42 -12.27
C ALA A 218 -4.79 35.27 -10.79
N TRP A 219 -4.18 34.33 -10.08
CA TRP A 219 -4.37 34.13 -8.64
C TRP A 219 -3.83 35.29 -7.80
N GLN A 220 -2.64 35.79 -8.12
CA GLN A 220 -2.02 36.91 -7.40
C GLN A 220 -2.81 38.20 -7.54
N ARG A 221 -3.49 38.41 -8.68
CA ARG A 221 -4.38 39.56 -8.92
C ARG A 221 -5.68 39.53 -8.10
N LEU A 222 -6.09 38.38 -7.57
CA LEU A 222 -7.29 38.31 -6.72
C LEU A 222 -7.04 39.01 -5.37
N PRO A 223 -7.99 39.78 -4.83
CA PRO A 223 -7.87 40.31 -3.47
C PRO A 223 -7.73 39.18 -2.43
N GLN A 224 -6.95 39.40 -1.37
CA GLN A 224 -6.74 38.39 -0.32
C GLN A 224 -8.05 37.83 0.25
N PRO A 225 -9.08 38.63 0.60
CA PRO A 225 -10.33 38.07 1.09
C PRO A 225 -11.04 37.15 0.11
N GLN A 226 -10.86 37.38 -1.21
CA GLN A 226 -11.42 36.50 -2.24
C GLN A 226 -10.65 35.18 -2.31
N ARG A 227 -9.31 35.22 -2.22
CA ARG A 227 -8.49 34.01 -2.10
C ARG A 227 -8.86 33.17 -0.88
N ASP A 228 -9.05 33.80 0.28
CA ASP A 228 -9.41 33.09 1.51
C ASP A 228 -10.76 32.36 1.39
N ARG A 229 -11.73 32.97 0.69
CA ARG A 229 -13.02 32.32 0.42
C ARG A 229 -12.90 31.18 -0.57
N ILE A 230 -12.06 31.32 -1.60
CA ILE A 230 -11.76 30.26 -2.57
C ILE A 230 -11.08 29.10 -1.85
N ASP A 231 -10.08 29.37 -1.01
CA ASP A 231 -9.35 28.36 -0.25
C ASP A 231 -10.26 27.63 0.73
N ARG A 232 -11.19 28.33 1.41
CA ARG A 232 -12.19 27.68 2.27
C ARG A 232 -13.15 26.79 1.49
N ALA A 233 -13.60 27.22 0.31
CA ALA A 233 -14.44 26.37 -0.55
C ALA A 233 -13.67 25.17 -1.10
N PHE A 234 -12.39 25.36 -1.41
CA PHE A 234 -11.50 24.30 -1.86
C PHE A 234 -11.21 23.29 -0.73
N SER A 235 -10.95 23.73 0.50
CA SER A 235 -10.75 22.81 1.64
C SER A 235 -12.00 22.00 1.94
N ASN A 236 -13.20 22.57 1.78
CA ASN A 236 -14.46 21.82 1.90
C ASN A 236 -14.58 20.68 0.87
N VAL A 237 -14.02 20.84 -0.35
CA VAL A 237 -13.94 19.74 -1.34
C VAL A 237 -13.02 18.62 -0.84
N GLY A 238 -11.84 18.96 -0.31
CA GLY A 238 -10.95 17.99 0.33
C GLY A 238 -11.62 17.25 1.48
N LYS A 239 -12.38 17.97 2.33
CA LYS A 239 -13.12 17.39 3.47
C LYS A 239 -14.23 16.44 3.04
N ALA A 240 -14.91 16.72 1.92
CA ALA A 240 -15.88 15.80 1.33
C ALA A 240 -15.19 14.55 0.75
N LEU A 241 -14.02 14.70 0.11
CA LEU A 241 -13.23 13.58 -0.39
C LEU A 241 -12.76 12.68 0.75
N GLU A 242 -12.21 13.24 1.84
CA GLU A 242 -11.86 12.47 3.03
C GLU A 242 -13.07 11.70 3.57
N ALA A 243 -14.25 12.32 3.63
CA ALA A 243 -15.45 11.63 4.11
C ALA A 243 -15.80 10.41 3.24
N PHE A 244 -15.51 10.45 1.94
CA PHE A 244 -15.64 9.28 1.08
C PHE A 244 -14.51 8.27 1.32
N GLU A 245 -13.26 8.71 1.35
CA GLU A 245 -12.10 7.83 1.53
C GLU A 245 -12.12 7.10 2.88
N ARG A 246 -12.69 7.69 3.92
CA ARG A 246 -12.93 7.04 5.22
C ARG A 246 -13.90 5.87 5.15
N THR A 247 -14.74 5.79 4.11
CA THR A 247 -15.60 4.62 3.86
C THR A 247 -14.85 3.46 3.19
N LEU A 248 -13.64 3.71 2.68
CA LEU A 248 -12.82 2.72 1.98
C LEU A 248 -11.96 1.96 2.98
N LEU A 249 -12.60 1.15 3.82
CA LEU A 249 -11.91 0.33 4.82
C LEU A 249 -11.43 -0.99 4.20
N PRO A 250 -10.26 -1.50 4.60
CA PRO A 250 -9.82 -2.82 4.19
C PRO A 250 -10.77 -3.90 4.75
N ALA A 251 -11.03 -4.93 3.96
CA ALA A 251 -11.73 -6.11 4.45
C ALA A 251 -10.79 -6.96 5.33
N ASP A 252 -11.37 -7.81 6.18
CA ASP A 252 -10.59 -8.82 6.91
C ASP A 252 -9.83 -9.70 5.91
N SER A 253 -8.51 -9.73 6.04
CA SER A 253 -7.65 -10.62 5.29
C SER A 253 -7.61 -12.01 5.93
N HIS A 254 -7.04 -12.98 5.22
CA HIS A 254 -6.76 -14.29 5.83
C HIS A 254 -5.86 -14.18 7.07
N PHE A 255 -4.96 -13.18 7.10
CA PHE A 255 -4.12 -12.92 8.26
C PHE A 255 -4.95 -12.46 9.47
N ASP A 256 -5.90 -11.55 9.29
CA ASP A 256 -6.75 -11.07 10.39
C ASP A 256 -7.58 -12.22 10.98
N LEU A 257 -8.21 -13.00 10.10
CA LEU A 257 -8.98 -14.20 10.50
C LEU A 257 -8.09 -15.24 11.19
N TYR A 258 -6.84 -15.39 10.74
CA TYR A 258 -5.88 -16.32 11.32
C TYR A 258 -5.53 -15.91 12.76
N VAL A 259 -5.25 -14.63 12.98
CA VAL A 259 -4.97 -14.09 14.30
C VAL A 259 -6.18 -14.24 15.24
N ASP A 260 -7.38 -13.97 14.76
CA ASP A 260 -8.60 -14.12 15.57
C ASP A 260 -8.86 -15.60 15.93
N ALA A 261 -8.63 -16.53 15.00
CA ALA A 261 -8.71 -17.97 15.28
C ALA A 261 -7.69 -18.41 16.34
N LEU A 262 -6.44 -17.95 16.26
CA LEU A 262 -5.42 -18.23 17.27
C LEU A 262 -5.80 -17.69 18.65
N ARG A 263 -6.32 -16.45 18.71
CA ARG A 263 -6.77 -15.83 19.96
C ARG A 263 -7.95 -16.55 20.60
N ALA A 264 -8.82 -17.14 19.79
CA ALA A 264 -9.95 -17.95 20.24
C ALA A 264 -9.55 -19.40 20.61
N GLY A 265 -8.29 -19.80 20.43
CA GLY A 265 -7.84 -21.18 20.64
C GLY A 265 -8.32 -22.17 19.56
N HIS A 266 -8.76 -21.67 18.41
CA HIS A 266 -9.27 -22.48 17.30
C HIS A 266 -8.14 -22.88 16.34
N ALA A 267 -7.22 -23.74 16.78
CA ALA A 267 -6.03 -24.14 16.01
C ALA A 267 -6.38 -24.76 14.64
N ASP A 268 -7.40 -25.62 14.57
CA ASP A 268 -7.85 -26.24 13.31
C ASP A 268 -8.33 -25.19 12.31
N ARG A 269 -9.00 -24.13 12.78
CA ARG A 269 -9.45 -23.03 11.92
C ARG A 269 -8.26 -22.21 11.44
N ALA A 270 -7.31 -21.91 12.31
CA ALA A 270 -6.08 -21.20 11.94
C ALA A 270 -5.29 -21.97 10.86
N ALA A 271 -5.19 -23.29 10.98
CA ALA A 271 -4.52 -24.16 10.00
C ALA A 271 -5.21 -24.21 8.62
N GLN A 272 -6.48 -23.82 8.53
CA GLN A 272 -7.22 -23.69 7.26
C GLN A 272 -7.07 -22.32 6.61
N LEU A 273 -6.59 -21.31 7.35
CA LEU A 273 -6.51 -19.92 6.91
C LEU A 273 -5.16 -19.56 6.30
N LEU A 274 -4.07 -20.05 6.91
CA LEU A 274 -2.71 -19.90 6.38
C LEU A 274 -2.06 -21.27 6.15
N ASP A 275 -1.44 -21.45 4.99
CA ASP A 275 -0.64 -22.62 4.65
C ASP A 275 0.71 -22.63 5.40
N ALA A 276 1.41 -23.77 5.36
CA ALA A 276 2.69 -23.93 6.07
C ALA A 276 3.77 -22.94 5.61
N ARG A 277 3.73 -22.48 4.36
CA ARG A 277 4.71 -21.51 3.81
C ARG A 277 4.37 -20.10 4.28
N GLU A 278 3.09 -19.74 4.33
CA GLU A 278 2.62 -18.47 4.88
C GLU A 278 2.96 -18.36 6.37
N VAL A 279 2.75 -19.44 7.15
CA VAL A 279 3.17 -19.50 8.55
C VAL A 279 4.70 -19.39 8.70
N ALA A 280 5.48 -20.06 7.85
CA ALA A 280 6.94 -19.95 7.87
C ALA A 280 7.41 -18.52 7.52
N GLY A 281 6.80 -17.87 6.54
CA GLY A 281 7.06 -16.48 6.18
C GLY A 281 6.71 -15.51 7.32
N LEU A 282 5.57 -15.73 7.97
CA LEU A 282 5.17 -14.96 9.14
C LEU A 282 6.16 -15.11 10.30
N ARG A 283 6.67 -16.32 10.56
CA ARG A 283 7.75 -16.55 11.54
C ARG A 283 8.98 -15.72 11.23
N LEU A 284 9.46 -15.76 9.98
CA LEU A 284 10.60 -14.95 9.56
C LEU A 284 10.32 -13.46 9.75
N PHE A 285 9.14 -12.99 9.34
CA PHE A 285 8.74 -11.59 9.45
C PHE A 285 8.79 -11.06 10.89
N ILE A 286 8.36 -11.87 11.85
CA ILE A 286 8.33 -11.47 13.27
C ILE A 286 9.60 -11.82 14.06
N ASP A 287 10.57 -12.50 13.44
CA ASP A 287 11.80 -12.95 14.10
C ASP A 287 12.88 -11.87 14.04
N PRO A 288 13.16 -11.15 15.14
CA PRO A 288 14.16 -10.08 15.16
C PRO A 288 15.61 -10.58 15.06
N ALA A 289 15.86 -11.89 15.25
CA ALA A 289 17.19 -12.47 15.11
C ALA A 289 17.53 -12.78 13.65
N HIS A 290 16.53 -13.03 12.81
CA HIS A 290 16.71 -13.36 11.39
C HIS A 290 16.33 -12.21 10.45
N THR A 291 15.34 -11.40 10.81
CA THR A 291 14.89 -10.26 10.01
C THR A 291 14.72 -9.01 10.87
N GLN A 292 14.54 -7.86 10.22
CA GLN A 292 14.29 -6.58 10.88
C GLN A 292 13.01 -5.92 10.37
N CYS A 293 12.10 -6.70 9.78
CA CYS A 293 10.87 -6.20 9.16
C CYS A 293 10.06 -5.34 10.13
N LEU A 294 9.91 -5.80 11.37
CA LEU A 294 9.16 -5.12 12.43
C LEU A 294 9.76 -3.78 12.90
N GLN A 295 11.00 -3.42 12.50
CA GLN A 295 11.52 -2.08 12.81
C GLN A 295 10.73 -0.98 12.08
N CYS A 296 10.27 -1.29 10.86
CA CYS A 296 9.54 -0.35 10.00
C CYS A 296 8.09 -0.78 9.76
N HIS A 297 7.83 -2.08 9.63
CA HIS A 297 6.52 -2.66 9.33
C HIS A 297 5.92 -3.32 10.56
N ASN A 298 5.22 -2.54 11.37
CA ASN A 298 4.61 -3.03 12.60
C ASN A 298 3.23 -2.41 12.81
N GLY A 299 2.57 -2.83 13.89
CA GLY A 299 1.21 -2.44 14.19
C GLY A 299 0.21 -2.88 13.11
N PRO A 300 -1.04 -2.44 13.24
CA PRO A 300 -2.12 -3.04 12.46
C PRO A 300 -2.14 -2.70 10.97
N GLN A 301 -1.43 -1.64 10.56
CA GLN A 301 -1.25 -1.28 9.15
C GLN A 301 0.06 -1.82 8.56
N PHE A 302 0.83 -2.62 9.32
CA PHE A 302 2.17 -3.05 8.92
C PHE A 302 3.08 -1.87 8.53
N THR A 303 2.98 -0.77 9.28
CA THR A 303 3.83 0.42 9.16
C THR A 303 3.92 1.13 10.50
N ASN A 304 5.11 1.60 10.84
CA ASN A 304 5.33 2.44 12.01
C ASN A 304 4.96 3.92 11.80
N GLY A 305 4.45 4.27 10.61
CA GLY A 305 4.07 5.65 10.25
C GLY A 305 5.26 6.62 10.13
N GLY A 306 6.49 6.12 10.22
CA GLY A 306 7.71 6.91 10.17
C GLY A 306 8.33 6.99 8.77
N PHE A 307 9.33 7.86 8.63
CA PHE A 307 10.13 8.00 7.40
C PHE A 307 11.51 7.37 7.60
N HIS A 308 11.92 6.56 6.62
CA HIS A 308 13.19 5.83 6.65
C HIS A 308 13.97 6.05 5.36
N ASN A 309 15.30 6.05 5.45
CA ASN A 309 16.14 6.07 4.25
C ASN A 309 16.28 4.65 3.71
N LEU A 310 15.63 4.37 2.58
CA LEU A 310 15.60 3.04 1.97
C LEU A 310 16.88 2.73 1.16
N GLY A 311 17.68 3.73 0.80
CA GLY A 311 18.86 3.54 -0.04
C GLY A 311 18.57 3.11 -1.50
N THR A 312 17.30 3.14 -1.93
CA THR A 312 16.84 2.63 -3.24
C THR A 312 16.42 3.73 -4.23
N GLY A 313 16.63 5.01 -3.89
CA GLY A 313 16.25 6.15 -4.72
C GLY A 313 17.14 6.35 -5.95
N THR A 314 16.64 7.06 -6.96
CA THR A 314 17.49 7.61 -8.02
C THR A 314 18.09 8.93 -7.54
N PHE A 315 19.42 9.04 -7.54
CA PHE A 315 20.15 10.19 -6.97
C PHE A 315 20.71 11.16 -8.03
N GLU A 316 20.32 11.00 -9.30
CA GLU A 316 20.90 11.75 -10.41
C GLU A 316 19.84 12.21 -11.43
N GLY A 317 20.14 13.34 -12.09
CA GLY A 317 19.37 13.87 -13.21
C GLY A 317 17.95 14.32 -12.86
N ALA A 318 17.09 14.39 -13.88
CA ALA A 318 15.70 14.83 -13.74
C ALA A 318 14.80 13.84 -12.98
N ALA A 319 15.29 12.64 -12.67
CA ALA A 319 14.59 11.61 -11.90
C ALA A 319 14.95 11.63 -10.40
N LEU A 320 15.74 12.61 -9.95
CA LEU A 320 16.11 12.77 -8.56
C LEU A 320 14.88 12.95 -7.67
N ASP A 321 14.72 12.04 -6.72
CA ASP A 321 13.64 12.08 -5.73
C ASP A 321 14.19 12.46 -4.36
N PHE A 322 13.87 13.68 -3.90
CA PHE A 322 14.31 14.19 -2.60
C PHE A 322 13.51 13.62 -1.40
N GLY A 323 12.44 12.89 -1.66
CA GLY A 323 11.59 12.29 -0.64
C GLY A 323 11.23 13.26 0.49
N ARG A 324 11.42 12.80 1.73
CA ARG A 324 11.07 13.55 2.94
C ARG A 324 11.83 14.87 3.09
N ALA A 325 13.01 15.05 2.48
CA ALA A 325 13.81 16.26 2.65
C ALA A 325 13.04 17.51 2.18
N LEU A 326 12.32 17.44 1.06
CA LEU A 326 11.42 18.50 0.61
C LEU A 326 10.02 18.40 1.23
N GLY A 327 9.59 17.19 1.60
CA GLY A 327 8.29 16.97 2.26
C GLY A 327 8.13 17.74 3.58
N ILE A 328 9.21 17.92 4.35
CA ILE A 328 9.22 18.71 5.59
C ILE A 328 8.83 20.17 5.31
N GLN A 329 9.43 20.80 4.31
CA GLN A 329 9.07 22.17 3.92
C GLN A 329 7.63 22.21 3.38
N GLY A 330 7.25 21.18 2.62
CA GLY A 330 5.90 21.05 2.08
C GLY A 330 4.80 21.04 3.14
N VAL A 331 5.03 20.41 4.30
CA VAL A 331 4.04 20.42 5.39
C VAL A 331 4.07 21.70 6.23
N LEU A 332 5.26 22.28 6.46
CA LEU A 332 5.39 23.53 7.22
C LEU A 332 4.75 24.73 6.51
N LEU A 333 4.76 24.73 5.17
CA LEU A 333 4.23 25.80 4.34
C LEU A 333 2.79 25.55 3.88
N ASP A 334 2.20 24.39 4.20
CA ASP A 334 0.86 24.06 3.74
C ASP A 334 -0.19 24.83 4.54
N VAL A 335 -0.97 25.68 3.86
CA VAL A 335 -2.09 26.39 4.48
C VAL A 335 -3.27 25.47 4.78
N PHE A 336 -3.31 24.28 4.17
CA PHE A 336 -4.35 23.27 4.35
C PHE A 336 -3.96 22.20 5.37
N ASN A 337 -3.09 22.51 6.33
CA ASN A 337 -2.74 21.59 7.41
C ASN A 337 -3.81 21.58 8.53
N CYS A 338 -3.74 20.60 9.43
CA CYS A 338 -4.68 20.41 10.54
C CYS A 338 -4.73 21.56 11.56
N ALA A 339 -3.67 22.34 11.67
CA ALA A 339 -3.58 23.53 12.52
C ALA A 339 -3.81 24.84 11.72
N GLY A 340 -4.09 24.73 10.42
CA GLY A 340 -4.22 25.85 9.50
C GLY A 340 -5.59 26.55 9.58
N PRO A 341 -5.74 27.71 8.93
CA PRO A 341 -6.95 28.53 8.98
C PRO A 341 -8.19 27.91 8.29
N TYR A 342 -7.99 26.80 7.57
CA TYR A 342 -9.02 26.09 6.80
C TYR A 342 -9.40 24.72 7.39
N SER A 343 -8.77 24.35 8.50
CA SER A 343 -9.14 23.24 9.40
C SER A 343 -10.52 23.48 10.03
#